data_AF-A0A913Y0A1-F1
#
_entry.id   AF-A0A913Y0A1-F1
#
_cell.length_a   1.000
_cell.length_b   1.000
_cell.length_c   1.000
_cell.angle_alpha   90.00
_cell.angle_beta   90.00
_cell.angle_gamma   90.00
#
_symmetry.space_group_name_H-M   'P 1'
#
loop_
_entity.id
_entity.type
_entity.pdbx_description
1 polymer ?
#
loop_
_entity_poly.entity_id
_entity_poly.type
_entity_poly.pdbx_seq_one_letter_code
_entity_poly.pdbx_strand_id
1 'polypeptide(L)'
;MSRGSHYWTLLFMALLKISIQEQKDTKAKNPYFTKFQSTAHLRPTKCQVCRLLVTEFLEKMKVTNNKEGIHKGYSMDLSEDKKINYQTSEIRFMEVLDNLCDRMRLYQARAGPEFPYIRGAVGHLREVFNDMSKKSKVKLNFELPDDIIDDYTHEITRVKFECIHLLEKVEEHLEDWYFNHQNEDLMKWLCEGKILTQQERGCLTASTTIPSDYYSVYDKK
;
A
#
# COMPACT_ATOMS: atom_id res chain seq x y z
N MET A 1 23.67 -71.06 -15.36
CA MET A 1 23.67 -69.99 -14.31
C MET A 1 23.36 -68.65 -14.97
N SER A 2 22.73 -67.73 -14.25
CA SER A 2 22.34 -66.35 -14.66
C SER A 2 20.88 -66.15 -15.11
N ARG A 3 19.93 -66.56 -14.26
CA ARG A 3 18.55 -66.01 -14.25
C ARG A 3 18.26 -65.15 -12.99
N GLY A 4 19.25 -64.99 -12.11
CA GLY A 4 19.11 -64.29 -10.82
C GLY A 4 19.45 -62.79 -10.83
N SER A 5 20.13 -62.28 -11.87
CA SER A 5 20.59 -60.88 -11.92
C SER A 5 19.47 -59.88 -12.25
N HIS A 6 18.49 -60.29 -13.06
CA HIS A 6 17.36 -59.43 -13.46
C HIS A 6 16.31 -59.27 -12.35
N TYR A 7 16.13 -60.28 -11.49
CA TYR A 7 15.19 -60.20 -10.37
C TYR A 7 15.69 -59.22 -9.31
N TRP A 8 16.99 -59.19 -9.04
CA TRP A 8 17.58 -58.31 -8.05
C TRP A 8 17.60 -56.85 -8.51
N THR A 9 17.85 -56.58 -9.80
CA THR A 9 17.78 -55.22 -10.37
C THR A 9 16.35 -54.68 -10.43
N LEU A 10 15.36 -55.52 -10.73
CA LEU A 10 13.95 -55.13 -10.67
C LEU A 10 13.46 -54.93 -9.23
N LEU A 11 13.90 -55.74 -8.26
CA LEU A 11 13.63 -55.53 -6.83
C LEU A 11 14.31 -54.27 -6.30
N PHE A 12 15.55 -53.98 -6.73
CA PHE A 12 16.26 -52.76 -6.32
C PHE A 12 15.62 -51.51 -6.92
N MET A 13 15.18 -51.56 -8.19
CA MET A 13 14.39 -50.48 -8.81
C MET A 13 13.00 -50.34 -8.18
N ALA A 14 12.36 -51.44 -7.76
CA ALA A 14 11.08 -51.40 -7.05
C ALA A 14 11.24 -50.82 -5.64
N LEU A 15 12.33 -51.14 -4.93
CA LEU A 15 12.64 -50.58 -3.62
C LEU A 15 13.08 -49.11 -3.69
N LEU A 16 13.81 -48.69 -4.75
CA LEU A 16 14.11 -47.28 -5.03
C LEU A 16 12.87 -46.46 -5.42
N LYS A 17 11.87 -47.09 -6.03
CA LYS A 17 10.56 -46.46 -6.28
C LYS A 17 9.69 -46.29 -5.03
N ILE A 18 10.03 -46.96 -3.91
CA ILE A 18 9.25 -46.93 -2.67
C ILE A 18 9.65 -45.78 -1.71
N SER A 19 10.74 -45.04 -1.97
CA SER A 19 11.17 -43.95 -1.06
C SER A 19 11.09 -42.52 -1.62
N ILE A 20 10.45 -42.29 -2.76
CA ILE A 20 10.07 -40.93 -3.18
C ILE A 20 8.58 -40.74 -2.90
N GLN A 21 8.23 -40.81 -1.61
CA GLN A 21 7.00 -40.20 -1.14
C GLN A 21 7.30 -38.70 -1.10
N GLU A 22 6.86 -37.94 -2.11
CA GLU A 22 6.75 -36.48 -1.97
C GLU A 22 5.84 -36.24 -0.77
N GLN A 23 6.43 -35.99 0.39
CA GLN A 23 5.73 -35.43 1.54
C GLN A 23 5.36 -34.01 1.13
N LYS A 24 4.24 -33.88 0.41
CA LYS A 24 3.61 -32.61 0.15
C LYS A 24 3.06 -32.17 1.50
N ASP A 25 3.90 -31.52 2.29
CA ASP A 25 3.51 -30.80 3.49
C ASP A 25 2.42 -29.81 3.06
N THR A 26 1.17 -30.23 3.18
CA THR A 26 -0.02 -29.43 2.90
C THR A 26 -0.22 -28.49 4.07
N LYS A 27 0.75 -27.59 4.28
CA LYS A 27 0.57 -26.47 5.20
C LYS A 27 -0.67 -25.71 4.73
N ALA A 28 -1.67 -25.64 5.60
CA ALA A 28 -2.93 -24.95 5.33
C ALA A 28 -2.62 -23.52 4.88
N LYS A 29 -2.95 -23.20 3.61
CA LYS A 29 -2.74 -21.86 3.06
C LYS A 29 -3.88 -20.97 3.54
N ASN A 30 -3.54 -19.78 4.03
CA ASN A 30 -4.53 -18.80 4.42
C ASN A 30 -5.33 -18.34 3.18
N PRO A 31 -6.68 -18.41 3.20
CA PRO A 31 -7.51 -18.03 2.06
C PRO A 31 -7.39 -16.54 1.72
N TYR A 32 -7.24 -15.66 2.72
CA TYR A 32 -7.04 -14.22 2.51
C TYR A 32 -5.74 -13.95 1.76
N PHE A 33 -4.67 -14.62 2.15
CA PHE A 33 -3.36 -14.48 1.50
C PHE A 33 -3.39 -15.02 0.06
N THR A 34 -4.03 -16.19 -0.15
CA THR A 34 -4.16 -16.79 -1.48
C THR A 34 -4.96 -15.88 -2.42
N LYS A 35 -6.08 -15.33 -1.94
CA LYS A 35 -6.88 -14.34 -2.68
C LYS A 35 -6.05 -13.10 -3.01
N PHE A 36 -5.38 -12.52 -2.02
CA PHE A 36 -4.57 -11.31 -2.17
C PHE A 36 -3.47 -11.44 -3.24
N GLN A 37 -2.80 -12.60 -3.28
CA GLN A 37 -1.81 -12.91 -4.32
C GLN A 37 -2.46 -13.11 -5.70
N SER A 38 -3.57 -13.84 -5.77
CA SER A 38 -4.25 -14.12 -7.05
C SER A 38 -4.74 -12.85 -7.75
N THR A 39 -5.15 -11.82 -6.98
CA THR A 39 -5.65 -10.55 -7.50
C THR A 39 -4.59 -9.44 -7.54
N ALA A 40 -3.30 -9.77 -7.44
CA ALA A 40 -2.22 -8.77 -7.43
C ALA A 40 -2.16 -7.95 -8.72
N HIS A 41 -2.40 -8.59 -9.88
CA HIS A 41 -2.38 -7.94 -11.19
C HIS A 41 -3.50 -6.89 -11.39
N LEU A 42 -4.53 -6.90 -10.55
CA LEU A 42 -5.65 -5.94 -10.60
C LEU A 42 -5.42 -4.73 -9.69
N ARG A 43 -4.31 -4.70 -8.93
CA ARG A 43 -4.01 -3.66 -7.94
C ARG A 43 -2.83 -2.80 -8.40
N PRO A 44 -2.85 -1.48 -8.13
CA PRO A 44 -3.93 -0.74 -7.45
C PRO A 44 -5.10 -0.41 -8.41
N THR A 45 -6.30 -0.32 -7.85
CA THR A 45 -7.48 0.17 -8.60
C THR A 45 -7.56 1.70 -8.53
N LYS A 46 -8.21 2.34 -9.51
CA LYS A 46 -8.44 3.80 -9.52
C LYS A 46 -9.07 4.30 -8.22
N CYS A 47 -10.05 3.55 -7.70
CA CYS A 47 -10.71 3.87 -6.44
C CYS A 47 -9.71 3.88 -5.27
N GLN A 48 -8.84 2.86 -5.18
CA GLN A 48 -7.86 2.78 -4.10
C GLN A 48 -6.88 3.94 -4.14
N VAL A 49 -6.40 4.29 -5.33
CA VAL A 49 -5.49 5.43 -5.53
C VAL A 49 -6.18 6.74 -5.17
N CYS A 50 -7.43 6.95 -5.63
CA CYS A 50 -8.18 8.17 -5.31
C CYS A 50 -8.39 8.33 -3.81
N ARG A 51 -8.80 7.26 -3.11
CA ARG A 51 -8.98 7.28 -1.66
C ARG A 51 -7.69 7.66 -0.94
N LEU A 52 -6.56 7.08 -1.33
CA LEU A 52 -5.26 7.40 -0.73
C LEU A 52 -4.83 8.83 -1.01
N LEU A 53 -4.97 9.29 -2.26
CA LEU A 53 -4.61 10.64 -2.69
C LEU A 53 -5.39 11.69 -1.88
N VAL A 54 -6.72 11.57 -1.80
CA VAL A 54 -7.56 12.51 -1.05
C VAL A 54 -7.28 12.43 0.45
N THR A 55 -7.05 11.24 1.00
CA THR A 55 -6.70 11.08 2.41
C THR A 55 -5.40 11.83 2.73
N GLU A 56 -4.34 11.62 1.95
CA GLU A 56 -3.06 12.30 2.19
C GLU A 56 -3.12 13.80 1.90
N PHE A 57 -3.93 14.24 0.92
CA PHE A 57 -4.16 15.66 0.64
C PHE A 57 -4.80 16.34 1.86
N LEU A 58 -5.86 15.76 2.42
CA LEU A 58 -6.53 16.28 3.61
C LEU A 58 -5.63 16.25 4.85
N GLU A 59 -4.80 15.22 5.01
CA GLU A 59 -3.81 15.19 6.09
C GLU A 59 -2.76 16.30 5.95
N LYS A 60 -2.27 16.58 4.74
CA LYS A 60 -1.37 17.71 4.50
C LYS A 60 -2.05 19.05 4.74
N MET A 61 -3.31 19.19 4.34
CA MET A 61 -4.13 20.38 4.61
C MET A 61 -4.27 20.65 6.11
N LYS A 62 -4.49 19.62 6.93
CA LYS A 62 -4.55 19.76 8.40
C LYS A 62 -3.22 20.25 8.97
N VAL A 63 -2.09 19.68 8.51
CA VAL A 63 -0.76 20.06 8.97
C VAL A 63 -0.41 21.50 8.59
N THR A 64 -0.78 21.96 7.39
CA THR A 64 -0.49 23.33 6.94
C THR A 64 -1.43 24.38 7.52
N ASN A 65 -2.54 23.99 8.16
CA ASN A 65 -3.50 24.93 8.74
C ASN A 65 -2.92 25.80 9.88
N ASN A 66 -1.85 25.33 10.52
CA ASN A 66 -1.22 25.99 11.68
C ASN A 66 -0.04 26.91 11.31
N LYS A 67 0.36 26.99 10.03
CA LYS A 67 1.44 27.90 9.62
C LYS A 67 0.88 29.31 9.58
N GLU A 68 1.24 30.12 10.56
CA GLU A 68 0.92 31.55 10.61
C GLU A 68 1.45 32.26 9.35
N GLY A 69 0.72 33.29 8.92
CA GLY A 69 0.75 33.86 7.57
C GLY A 69 2.14 34.12 6.98
N ILE A 70 2.25 33.93 5.66
CA ILE A 70 3.43 34.29 4.89
C ILE A 70 3.68 35.79 5.05
N HIS A 71 4.78 36.14 5.73
CA HIS A 71 5.39 37.46 5.58
C HIS A 71 6.03 37.50 4.19
N LYS A 72 5.47 38.31 3.29
CA LYS A 72 5.99 38.52 1.93
C LYS A 72 7.43 39.05 2.04
N GLY A 73 8.42 38.18 1.82
CA GLY A 73 9.81 38.57 1.73
C GLY A 73 10.04 39.38 0.44
N TYR A 74 10.49 40.63 0.61
CA TYR A 74 10.96 41.53 -0.45
C TYR A 74 10.01 41.79 -1.63
N SER A 75 8.98 42.61 -1.40
CA SER A 75 8.48 43.52 -2.45
C SER A 75 8.65 44.96 -1.98
N MET A 76 9.51 45.72 -2.67
CA MET A 76 9.55 47.18 -2.64
C MET A 76 8.25 47.72 -3.24
N ASP A 77 7.16 47.66 -2.48
CA ASP A 77 5.98 48.49 -2.73
C ASP A 77 5.36 48.78 -1.36
N LEU A 78 5.62 49.98 -0.87
CA LEU A 78 5.13 50.53 0.39
C LEU A 78 3.68 50.99 0.23
N SER A 79 2.80 50.10 -0.23
CA SER A 79 1.37 50.36 -0.33
C SER A 79 0.55 49.21 0.28
N GLU A 80 0.18 49.45 1.53
CA GLU A 80 -0.82 48.74 2.35
C GLU A 80 -0.60 47.24 2.60
N ASP A 81 -0.61 46.88 3.88
CA ASP A 81 -0.56 45.51 4.41
C ASP A 81 -1.74 44.66 3.90
N LYS A 82 -1.69 44.21 2.65
CA LYS A 82 -2.50 43.08 2.17
C LYS A 82 -1.96 41.83 2.85
N LYS A 83 -2.43 41.58 4.08
CA LYS A 83 -2.27 40.30 4.77
C LYS A 83 -2.83 39.22 3.85
N ILE A 84 -1.95 38.52 3.13
CA ILE A 84 -2.35 37.37 2.31
C ILE A 84 -2.83 36.31 3.30
N ASN A 85 -4.09 35.91 3.20
CA ASN A 85 -4.60 34.80 4.00
C ASN A 85 -3.93 33.52 3.51
N TYR A 86 -2.92 33.05 4.26
CA TYR A 86 -2.18 31.84 3.89
C TYR A 86 -3.08 30.61 3.76
N GLN A 87 -4.15 30.52 4.55
CA GLN A 87 -5.09 29.41 4.53
C GLN A 87 -5.81 29.28 3.18
N THR A 88 -5.98 30.37 2.44
CA THR A 88 -6.61 30.38 1.11
C THR A 88 -5.61 30.80 0.03
N SER A 89 -4.31 30.76 0.32
CA SER A 89 -3.28 31.15 -0.64
C SER A 89 -2.96 30.00 -1.60
N GLU A 90 -2.67 30.35 -2.86
CA GLU A 90 -2.17 29.43 -3.88
C GLU A 90 -0.84 28.79 -3.46
N ILE A 91 0.02 29.53 -2.73
CA ILE A 91 1.28 29.01 -2.20
C ILE A 91 1.06 27.81 -1.28
N ARG A 92 0.07 27.89 -0.38
CA ARG A 92 -0.30 26.75 0.48
C ARG A 92 -0.79 25.57 -0.35
N PHE A 93 -1.58 25.81 -1.39
CA PHE A 93 -2.05 24.76 -2.29
C PHE A 93 -0.88 24.02 -2.97
N MET A 94 0.07 24.77 -3.54
CA MET A 94 1.28 24.19 -4.13
C MET A 94 2.11 23.39 -3.10
N GLU A 95 2.32 23.91 -1.89
CA GLU A 95 3.00 23.16 -0.82
C GLU A 95 2.28 21.86 -0.44
N VAL A 96 0.94 21.85 -0.50
CA VAL A 96 0.14 20.66 -0.21
C VAL A 96 0.28 19.64 -1.33
N LEU A 97 0.25 20.05 -2.60
CA LEU A 97 0.46 19.15 -3.73
C LEU A 97 1.90 18.63 -3.83
N ASP A 98 2.87 19.44 -3.43
CA ASP A 98 4.28 19.09 -3.51
C ASP A 98 4.61 17.81 -2.72
N ASN A 99 5.29 16.86 -3.36
CA ASN A 99 5.63 15.55 -2.78
C ASN A 99 4.41 14.81 -2.16
N LEU A 100 3.18 15.09 -2.61
CA LEU A 100 1.97 14.45 -2.08
C LEU A 100 2.00 12.94 -2.33
N CYS A 101 2.28 12.53 -3.56
CA CYS A 101 2.34 11.12 -3.93
C CYS A 101 3.55 10.38 -3.35
N ASP A 102 4.59 11.07 -2.90
CA ASP A 102 5.70 10.43 -2.17
C ASP A 102 5.25 9.88 -0.81
N ARG A 103 4.17 10.41 -0.25
CA ARG A 103 3.60 9.92 1.01
C ARG A 103 2.95 8.55 0.88
N MET A 104 2.77 8.03 -0.35
CA MET A 104 2.33 6.64 -0.57
C MET A 104 3.30 5.63 0.06
N ARG A 105 4.58 5.99 0.22
CA ARG A 105 5.59 5.18 0.96
C ARG A 105 5.24 4.90 2.42
N LEU A 106 4.32 5.66 3.01
CA LEU A 106 3.85 5.47 4.38
C LEU A 106 2.87 4.30 4.49
N TYR A 107 2.40 3.75 3.37
CA TYR A 107 1.46 2.65 3.32
C TYR A 107 2.16 1.33 3.04
N GLN A 108 1.53 0.26 3.50
CA GLN A 108 1.94 -1.10 3.23
C GLN A 108 0.75 -1.93 2.75
N ALA A 109 0.99 -2.79 1.76
CA ALA A 109 -0.05 -3.66 1.21
C ALA A 109 -0.17 -4.93 2.07
N ARG A 110 -1.35 -5.17 2.65
CA ARG A 110 -1.63 -6.29 3.56
C ARG A 110 -2.79 -7.16 3.03
N ALA A 111 -2.62 -8.47 3.14
CA ALA A 111 -3.68 -9.43 2.89
C ALA A 111 -4.67 -9.46 4.08
N GLY A 112 -5.96 -9.69 3.80
CA GLY A 112 -7.00 -9.77 4.83
C GLY A 112 -8.06 -8.67 4.66
N PRO A 113 -7.71 -7.40 4.95
CA PRO A 113 -8.65 -6.28 4.83
C PRO A 113 -9.24 -6.14 3.42
N GLU A 114 -10.45 -5.59 3.33
CA GLU A 114 -11.07 -5.26 2.04
C GLU A 114 -10.30 -4.13 1.34
N PHE A 115 -9.82 -3.16 2.12
CA PHE A 115 -8.90 -2.14 1.66
C PHE A 115 -7.45 -2.50 2.03
N PRO A 116 -6.61 -2.90 1.05
CA PRO A 116 -5.33 -3.55 1.36
C PRO A 116 -4.21 -2.60 1.79
N TYR A 117 -4.36 -1.28 1.65
CA TYR A 117 -3.29 -0.32 1.93
C TYR A 117 -3.45 0.26 3.33
N ILE A 118 -2.53 -0.11 4.23
CA ILE A 118 -2.58 0.26 5.64
C ILE A 118 -1.44 1.22 5.96
N ARG A 119 -1.78 2.40 6.48
CA ARG A 119 -0.81 3.43 6.85
C ARG A 119 -0.02 3.00 8.10
N GLY A 120 1.31 3.10 8.04
CA GLY A 120 2.20 2.78 9.17
C GLY A 120 2.25 1.30 9.53
N ALA A 121 1.65 0.41 8.74
CA ALA A 121 1.82 -1.02 8.91
C ALA A 121 3.26 -1.42 8.56
N VAL A 122 3.75 -2.49 9.18
CA VAL A 122 5.05 -3.08 8.85
C VAL A 122 4.89 -3.89 7.55
N GLY A 123 5.92 -4.05 6.72
CA GLY A 123 5.86 -4.97 5.56
C GLY A 123 5.83 -6.44 5.99
N HIS A 124 5.28 -7.35 5.18
CA HIS A 124 5.25 -8.78 5.50
C HIS A 124 6.66 -9.38 5.61
N LEU A 125 7.55 -9.03 4.70
CA LEU A 125 8.95 -9.49 4.71
C LEU A 125 9.70 -8.98 5.96
N ARG A 126 9.51 -7.71 6.31
CA ARG A 126 10.06 -7.13 7.55
C ARG A 126 9.58 -7.85 8.80
N GLU A 127 8.29 -8.19 8.85
CA GLU A 127 7.70 -8.95 9.96
C GLU A 127 8.35 -10.33 10.10
N VAL A 128 8.57 -11.05 8.99
CA VAL A 128 9.27 -12.34 8.97
C VAL A 128 10.71 -12.20 9.43
N PHE A 129 11.45 -11.19 8.93
CA PHE A 129 12.83 -10.96 9.37
C PHE A 129 12.91 -10.64 10.88
N ASN A 130 11.99 -9.82 11.38
CA ASN A 130 11.91 -9.51 12.79
C ASN A 130 11.60 -10.75 13.65
N ASP A 131 10.70 -11.62 13.21
CA ASP A 131 10.39 -12.89 13.90
C ASP A 131 11.57 -13.87 13.87
N MET A 132 12.23 -14.02 12.72
CA MET A 132 13.42 -14.88 12.58
C MET A 132 14.58 -14.39 13.46
N SER A 133 14.85 -13.09 13.47
CA SER A 133 15.89 -12.49 14.31
C SER A 133 15.61 -12.69 15.80
N LYS A 134 14.34 -12.57 16.23
CA LYS A 134 13.93 -12.82 17.61
C LYS A 134 14.05 -14.29 18.02
N LYS A 135 13.76 -15.23 17.12
CA LYS A 135 13.80 -16.68 17.39
C LYS A 135 15.20 -17.27 17.27
N SER A 136 16.08 -16.64 16.49
CA SER A 136 17.45 -17.10 16.29
C SER A 136 18.33 -16.79 17.51
N LYS A 137 19.13 -17.77 17.93
CA LYS A 137 20.19 -17.58 18.95
C LYS A 137 21.44 -16.90 18.37
N VAL A 138 21.55 -16.85 17.05
CA VAL A 138 22.66 -16.22 16.31
C VAL A 138 22.18 -14.89 15.75
N LYS A 139 23.00 -13.84 15.89
CA LYS A 139 22.72 -12.53 15.31
C LYS A 139 22.70 -12.64 13.78
N LEU A 140 21.54 -12.46 13.19
CA LEU A 140 21.37 -12.40 11.75
C LEU A 140 21.54 -10.95 11.29
N ASN A 141 22.56 -10.70 10.47
CA ASN A 141 22.76 -9.40 9.82
C ASN A 141 22.32 -9.54 8.36
N PHE A 142 21.12 -9.06 8.03
CA PHE A 142 20.67 -8.96 6.65
C PHE A 142 20.99 -7.55 6.15
N GLU A 143 21.93 -7.44 5.21
CA GLU A 143 22.23 -6.18 4.53
C GLU A 143 21.35 -6.07 3.29
N LEU A 144 20.12 -5.60 3.49
CA LEU A 144 19.20 -5.27 2.41
C LEU A 144 18.76 -3.82 2.57
N PRO A 145 18.68 -3.05 1.46
CA PRO A 145 18.09 -1.71 1.48
C PRO A 145 16.67 -1.72 2.05
N ASP A 146 16.33 -0.72 2.86
CA ASP A 146 15.03 -0.67 3.56
C ASP A 146 13.85 -0.57 2.59
N ASP A 147 14.02 0.14 1.48
CA ASP A 147 13.05 0.24 0.39
C ASP A 147 12.72 -1.12 -0.23
N ILE A 148 13.74 -1.98 -0.41
CA ILE A 148 13.55 -3.34 -0.94
C ILE A 148 12.81 -4.22 0.07
N ILE A 149 13.16 -4.13 1.35
CA ILE A 149 12.48 -4.92 2.39
C ILE A 149 11.02 -4.49 2.53
N ASP A 150 10.78 -3.19 2.48
CA ASP A 150 9.47 -2.62 2.77
C ASP A 150 8.52 -2.70 1.55
N ASP A 151 8.99 -2.75 0.31
CA ASP A 151 8.14 -2.93 -0.89
C ASP A 151 8.70 -3.98 -1.87
N TYR A 152 9.08 -5.17 -1.39
CA TYR A 152 9.63 -6.24 -2.23
C TYR A 152 8.70 -6.65 -3.41
N THR A 153 7.40 -6.42 -3.29
CA THR A 153 6.38 -6.69 -4.31
C THR A 153 6.16 -5.56 -5.31
N HIS A 154 6.81 -4.40 -5.09
CA HIS A 154 6.64 -3.16 -5.86
C HIS A 154 5.19 -2.67 -5.91
N GLU A 155 4.38 -3.03 -4.91
CA GLU A 155 2.96 -2.67 -4.82
C GLU A 155 2.80 -1.19 -4.48
N ILE A 156 3.62 -0.69 -3.56
CA ILE A 156 3.57 0.71 -3.14
C ILE A 156 4.17 1.61 -4.22
N THR A 157 5.18 1.12 -4.92
CA THR A 157 5.74 1.79 -6.10
C THR A 157 4.70 1.95 -7.20
N ARG A 158 3.89 0.91 -7.49
CA ARG A 158 2.76 1.02 -8.42
C ARG A 158 1.71 2.02 -7.94
N VAL A 159 1.37 2.02 -6.65
CA VAL A 159 0.45 3.02 -6.05
C VAL A 159 0.97 4.43 -6.23
N LYS A 160 2.26 4.66 -5.95
CA LYS A 160 2.89 5.97 -6.14
C LYS A 160 2.81 6.43 -7.59
N PHE A 161 3.13 5.55 -8.54
CA PHE A 161 3.06 5.86 -9.97
C PHE A 161 1.64 6.23 -10.42
N GLU A 162 0.65 5.42 -10.03
CA GLU A 162 -0.76 5.72 -10.33
C GLU A 162 -1.26 6.98 -9.61
N CYS A 163 -0.75 7.27 -8.41
CA CYS A 163 -1.04 8.53 -7.72
C CYS A 163 -0.56 9.73 -8.53
N ILE A 164 0.67 9.70 -9.04
CA ILE A 164 1.23 10.79 -9.85
C ILE A 164 0.34 11.03 -11.08
N HIS A 165 0.01 9.96 -11.81
CA HIS A 165 -0.85 10.07 -12.99
C HIS A 165 -2.28 10.50 -12.69
N LEU A 166 -2.81 10.14 -11.53
CA LEU A 166 -4.12 10.63 -11.11
C LEU A 166 -4.03 12.11 -10.75
N LEU A 167 -3.01 12.50 -9.98
CA LEU A 167 -2.79 13.87 -9.52
C LEU A 167 -2.71 14.85 -10.70
N GLU A 168 -1.91 14.52 -11.72
CA GLU A 168 -1.78 15.30 -12.96
C GLU A 168 -3.14 15.57 -13.63
N LYS A 169 -4.08 14.62 -13.57
CA LYS A 169 -5.40 14.75 -14.21
C LYS A 169 -6.42 15.51 -13.37
N VAL A 170 -6.21 15.56 -12.06
CA VAL A 170 -7.21 16.07 -11.11
C VAL A 170 -6.78 17.39 -10.48
N GLU A 171 -5.59 17.90 -10.82
CA GLU A 171 -5.03 19.14 -10.28
C GLU A 171 -5.98 20.32 -10.42
N GLU A 172 -6.52 20.57 -11.62
CA GLU A 172 -7.50 21.64 -11.87
C GLU A 172 -8.78 21.48 -11.02
N HIS A 173 -9.22 20.24 -10.80
CA HIS A 173 -10.37 19.95 -9.96
C HIS A 173 -10.05 20.16 -8.47
N LEU A 174 -8.86 19.77 -8.02
CA LEU A 174 -8.39 20.03 -6.67
C LEU A 174 -8.25 21.53 -6.40
N GLU A 175 -7.81 22.29 -7.39
CA GLU A 175 -7.69 23.74 -7.33
C GLU A 175 -9.07 24.39 -7.16
N ASP A 176 -10.04 24.02 -8.01
CA ASP A 176 -11.42 24.51 -7.92
C ASP A 176 -12.04 24.17 -6.56
N TRP A 177 -11.87 22.93 -6.08
CA TRP A 177 -12.35 22.56 -4.76
C TRP A 177 -11.67 23.37 -3.65
N TYR A 178 -10.36 23.57 -3.74
CA TYR A 178 -9.58 24.31 -2.74
C TYR A 178 -9.99 25.79 -2.68
N PHE A 179 -10.28 26.46 -3.78
CA PHE A 179 -10.65 27.88 -3.74
C PHE A 179 -12.14 28.13 -3.54
N ASN A 180 -13.01 27.25 -4.05
CA ASN A 180 -14.45 27.51 -4.13
C ASN A 180 -15.31 26.59 -3.25
N HIS A 181 -14.82 25.40 -2.86
CA HIS A 181 -15.66 24.33 -2.28
C HIS A 181 -15.07 23.63 -1.05
N GLN A 182 -14.21 24.29 -0.26
CA GLN A 182 -13.59 23.67 0.94
C GLN A 182 -14.59 23.17 1.99
N ASN A 183 -15.84 23.63 1.96
CA ASN A 183 -16.93 23.19 2.82
C ASN A 183 -17.53 21.83 2.43
N GLU A 184 -17.23 21.34 1.22
CA GLU A 184 -17.72 20.05 0.72
C GLU A 184 -16.73 18.92 0.99
N ASP A 185 -17.23 17.69 1.16
CA ASP A 185 -16.37 16.51 1.35
C ASP A 185 -15.62 16.18 0.05
N LEU A 186 -14.30 16.39 0.04
CA LEU A 186 -13.43 16.16 -1.11
C LEU A 186 -13.51 14.71 -1.62
N MET A 187 -13.73 13.73 -0.74
CA MET A 187 -13.89 12.32 -1.16
C MET A 187 -15.10 12.16 -2.07
N LYS A 188 -16.22 12.79 -1.73
CA LYS A 188 -17.44 12.72 -2.54
C LYS A 188 -17.32 13.60 -3.77
N TRP A 189 -16.83 14.82 -3.62
CA TRP A 189 -16.74 15.78 -4.71
C TRP A 189 -15.81 15.30 -5.83
N LEU A 190 -14.62 14.82 -5.46
CA LEU A 190 -13.61 14.40 -6.42
C LEU A 190 -13.72 12.92 -6.80
N CYS A 191 -13.63 12.01 -5.82
CA CYS A 191 -13.59 10.58 -6.13
C CYS A 191 -14.93 10.08 -6.68
N GLU A 192 -16.05 10.35 -6.01
CA GLU A 192 -17.36 9.89 -6.49
C GLU A 192 -17.89 10.71 -7.68
N GLY A 193 -17.62 12.02 -7.69
CA GLY A 193 -18.18 12.97 -8.64
C GLY A 193 -17.44 13.07 -9.97
N LYS A 194 -16.11 12.97 -9.99
CA LYS A 194 -15.29 13.20 -11.19
C LYS A 194 -14.53 11.97 -11.68
N ILE A 195 -14.06 11.12 -10.77
CA ILE A 195 -13.09 10.05 -11.11
C ILE A 195 -13.76 8.68 -11.26
N LEU A 196 -14.65 8.30 -10.35
CA LEU A 196 -15.15 6.93 -10.22
C LEU A 196 -16.55 6.74 -10.81
N THR A 197 -16.73 5.64 -11.54
CA THR A 197 -18.05 5.16 -11.92
C THR A 197 -18.77 4.52 -10.72
N GLN A 198 -20.09 4.36 -10.80
CA GLN A 198 -20.90 3.81 -9.69
C GLN A 198 -20.43 2.41 -9.24
N GLN A 199 -19.90 1.59 -10.13
CA GLN A 199 -19.43 0.23 -9.85
C GLN A 199 -18.06 0.21 -9.12
N GLU A 200 -17.26 1.28 -9.26
CA GLU A 200 -15.91 1.35 -8.70
C GLU A 200 -15.88 1.91 -7.28
N ARG A 201 -16.99 2.45 -6.78
CA ARG A 201 -17.06 3.18 -5.49
C ARG A 201 -16.94 2.30 -4.25
N GLY A 202 -17.03 0.97 -4.39
CA GLY A 202 -17.01 0.04 -3.26
C GLY A 202 -15.77 0.16 -2.38
N CYS A 203 -14.63 0.61 -2.91
CA CYS A 203 -13.41 0.75 -2.11
C CYS A 203 -13.42 1.95 -1.14
N LEU A 204 -14.31 2.95 -1.34
CA LEU A 204 -14.31 4.17 -0.52
C LEU A 204 -14.73 3.88 0.91
N THR A 205 -15.67 2.95 1.08
CA THR A 205 -16.21 2.51 2.38
C THR A 205 -15.57 1.21 2.89
N ALA A 206 -14.71 0.57 2.08
CA ALA A 206 -14.07 -0.69 2.43
C ALA A 206 -13.25 -0.58 3.72
N SER A 207 -13.34 -1.62 4.56
CA SER A 207 -12.64 -1.63 5.85
C SER A 207 -11.14 -1.88 5.68
N THR A 208 -10.34 -1.19 6.51
CA THR A 208 -8.90 -1.40 6.68
C THR A 208 -8.57 -2.39 7.81
N THR A 209 -9.59 -2.89 8.54
CA THR A 209 -9.40 -3.80 9.67
C THR A 209 -9.05 -5.21 9.19
N ILE A 210 -8.10 -5.86 9.86
CA ILE A 210 -7.80 -7.28 9.63
C ILE A 210 -9.01 -8.12 10.11
N PRO A 211 -9.54 -9.04 9.29
CA PRO A 211 -10.61 -9.95 9.71
C PRO A 211 -10.24 -10.76 10.96
N SER A 212 -11.19 -10.97 11.88
CA SER A 212 -10.93 -11.67 13.15
C SER A 212 -10.47 -13.11 12.97
N ASP A 213 -10.90 -13.76 11.90
CA ASP A 213 -10.57 -15.14 11.55
C ASP A 213 -9.27 -15.25 10.73
N TYR A 214 -8.58 -14.15 10.44
CA TYR A 214 -7.36 -14.15 9.63
C TYR A 214 -6.27 -15.08 10.19
N TYR A 215 -6.11 -15.15 11.52
CA TYR A 215 -5.11 -15.99 12.17
C TYR A 215 -5.61 -17.41 12.51
N SER A 216 -6.92 -17.67 12.41
CA SER A 216 -7.55 -18.93 12.82
C SER A 216 -7.02 -20.18 12.09
N VAL A 217 -6.39 -19.99 10.92
CA VAL A 217 -5.77 -21.05 10.12
C VAL A 217 -4.49 -21.59 10.80
N TYR A 218 -3.81 -20.76 11.59
CA TYR A 218 -2.56 -21.11 12.26
C TYR A 218 -2.76 -21.73 13.64
N ASP A 219 -3.92 -21.48 14.27
CA ASP A 219 -4.27 -22.01 15.60
C ASP A 219 -4.76 -23.47 15.57
N LYS A 220 -5.10 -24.01 14.39
CA LYS A 220 -5.57 -25.40 14.21
C LYS A 220 -4.44 -26.45 14.20
N LYS A 221 -3.34 -26.21 14.92
CA LYS A 221 -2.17 -27.10 14.99
C LYS A 221 -2.01 -27.77 16.34
#